data_AF-A0A8H7X9D8-F1
#
_entry.id   AF-A0A8H7X9D8-F1
#
_cell.length_a   1.000
_cell.length_b   1.000
_cell.length_c   1.000
_cell.angle_alpha   90.00
_cell.angle_beta   90.00
_cell.angle_gamma   90.00
#
_symmetry.space_group_name_H-M   'P 1'
#
loop_
_entity.id
_entity.type
_entity.pdbx_description
1 polymer ?
#
loop_
_entity_poly.entity_id
_entity_poly.type
_entity_poly.pdbx_seq_one_letter_code
_entity_poly.pdbx_strand_id
1 'polypeptide(L)'
;MGFKKFAASYRKVFSDNGQNVSDEAKDGDSIDGHETGVNLVLRVHSIQYLLLIFVSISALLLAFGLGYGLRHSPPHLIEAEKNLSDSSPCGNLSTEAQSLGCSFDQLMWAWYPPQCPHYANDEFVKAEPDAPWRYYDDLYHGKAIFAESDGWAQVLDSGVQLWGERREHLTHCVYMFLSAGQII
;
A
#
# COMPACT_ATOMS: atom_id res chain seq x y z
N MET A 1 4.02 18.82 -27.76
CA MET A 1 3.36 18.46 -26.48
C MET A 1 3.32 16.95 -26.40
N GLY A 2 4.22 16.35 -25.62
CA GLY A 2 4.30 14.88 -25.46
C GLY A 2 3.68 14.47 -24.13
N PHE A 3 2.62 13.67 -24.16
CA PHE A 3 2.08 13.02 -22.98
C PHE A 3 3.01 11.88 -22.58
N LYS A 4 3.62 11.96 -21.40
CA LYS A 4 4.35 10.85 -20.79
C LYS A 4 3.30 9.85 -20.29
N LYS A 5 3.19 8.69 -20.94
CA LYS A 5 2.41 7.55 -20.44
C LYS A 5 3.28 6.82 -19.42
N PHE A 6 2.84 6.80 -18.17
CA PHE A 6 3.46 5.99 -17.13
C PHE A 6 3.03 4.53 -17.33
N ALA A 7 3.95 3.59 -17.08
CA ALA A 7 3.64 2.17 -17.01
C ALA A 7 2.49 1.94 -16.01
N ALA A 8 1.49 1.16 -16.41
CA ALA A 8 0.34 0.84 -15.57
C ALA A 8 0.78 -0.08 -14.43
N SER A 9 1.16 0.50 -13.29
CA SER A 9 1.24 -0.21 -12.01
C SER A 9 -0.17 -0.20 -11.40
N TYR A 10 -0.86 -1.34 -11.49
CA TYR A 10 -2.19 -1.51 -10.92
C TYR A 10 -2.07 -1.52 -9.39
N ARG A 11 -2.32 -0.38 -8.75
CA ARG A 11 -2.34 -0.27 -7.28
C ARG A 11 -3.74 -0.64 -6.80
N LYS A 12 -3.88 -1.61 -5.89
CA LYS A 12 -5.13 -1.92 -5.17
C LYS A 12 -5.06 -1.26 -3.79
N VAL A 13 -6.05 -0.45 -3.43
CA VAL A 13 -6.14 0.17 -2.09
C VAL A 13 -7.17 -0.61 -1.28
N PHE A 14 -6.76 -1.09 -0.11
CA PHE A 14 -7.63 -1.76 0.84
C PHE A 14 -8.00 -0.78 1.95
N SER A 15 -9.30 -0.60 2.22
CA SER A 15 -9.79 0.23 3.31
C SER A 15 -10.04 -0.64 4.54
N ASP A 16 -9.30 -0.40 5.61
CA ASP A 16 -9.49 -1.03 6.91
C ASP A 16 -9.91 0.07 7.89
N ASN A 17 -11.15 0.03 8.38
CA ASN A 17 -11.67 1.03 9.31
C ASN A 17 -12.15 0.33 10.58
N GLY A 18 -11.30 0.35 11.62
CA GLY A 18 -11.60 -0.16 12.96
C GLY A 18 -11.45 0.96 14.00
N GLN A 19 -12.55 1.40 14.59
CA GLN A 19 -12.60 2.44 15.61
C GLN A 19 -12.91 1.88 17.01
N ASN A 20 -12.16 2.43 18.00
CA ASN A 20 -12.49 2.73 19.40
C ASN A 20 -12.44 1.61 20.46
N VAL A 21 -11.75 1.88 21.59
CA VAL A 21 -12.34 2.22 22.91
C VAL A 21 -11.22 2.66 23.87
N SER A 22 -11.47 3.79 24.54
CA SER A 22 -10.70 4.40 25.62
C SER A 22 -11.21 3.93 26.99
N ASP A 23 -10.33 3.81 28.00
CA ASP A 23 -10.73 3.78 29.41
C ASP A 23 -9.80 4.65 30.28
N GLU A 24 -10.44 5.48 31.11
CA GLU A 24 -9.90 6.38 32.13
C GLU A 24 -9.88 5.73 33.54
N ALA A 25 -9.27 6.48 34.49
CA ALA A 25 -9.45 6.48 35.97
C ALA A 25 -8.37 5.71 36.77
N LYS A 26 -7.85 6.13 37.94
CA LYS A 26 -8.27 6.99 39.09
C LYS A 26 -7.01 7.54 39.81
N ASP A 27 -6.95 8.78 40.28
CA ASP A 27 -7.36 9.38 41.60
C ASP A 27 -6.51 9.02 42.84
N GLY A 28 -6.18 10.07 43.63
CA GLY A 28 -5.97 10.01 45.09
C GLY A 28 -4.54 10.14 45.65
N ASP A 29 -4.19 11.32 46.17
CA ASP A 29 -4.06 11.62 47.62
C ASP A 29 -2.99 12.70 47.95
N SER A 30 -3.29 13.53 48.95
CA SER A 30 -2.55 14.70 49.42
C SER A 30 -1.62 14.36 50.59
N ILE A 31 -0.60 15.20 50.86
CA ILE A 31 -0.31 15.86 52.17
C ILE A 31 1.13 16.40 52.27
N ASP A 32 1.20 17.58 52.91
CA ASP A 32 2.33 18.29 53.56
C ASP A 32 3.38 19.06 52.74
N GLY A 33 3.24 20.39 52.82
CA GLY A 33 4.29 21.36 52.53
C GLY A 33 4.97 21.82 53.81
N HIS A 34 6.30 21.69 53.88
CA HIS A 34 7.18 22.73 54.46
C HIS A 34 8.67 22.62 54.02
N GLU A 35 8.99 22.07 52.85
CA GLU A 35 10.38 22.05 52.30
C GLU A 35 10.45 22.35 50.79
N THR A 36 9.40 22.95 50.23
CA THR A 36 9.14 22.92 48.78
C THR A 36 9.85 24.02 47.99
N GLY A 37 10.20 25.17 48.57
CA GLY A 37 10.67 26.33 47.79
C GLY A 37 12.02 26.14 47.09
N VAL A 38 13.04 25.64 47.80
CA VAL A 38 14.41 25.55 47.26
C VAL A 38 14.59 24.31 46.37
N ASN A 39 14.00 23.19 46.78
CA ASN A 39 14.01 21.95 45.99
C ASN A 39 13.16 22.05 44.73
N LEU A 40 12.06 22.82 44.72
CA LEU A 40 11.25 23.05 43.52
C LEU A 40 11.99 23.91 42.49
N VAL A 41 12.69 24.98 42.91
CA VAL A 41 13.45 25.83 41.97
C VAL A 41 14.62 25.06 41.36
N LEU A 42 15.39 24.29 42.14
CA LEU A 42 16.45 23.42 41.63
C LEU A 42 15.92 22.31 40.70
N ARG A 43 14.75 21.73 41.02
CA ARG A 43 14.08 20.70 40.22
C ARG A 43 13.50 21.26 38.92
N VAL A 44 12.94 22.48 38.94
CA VAL A 44 12.45 23.18 37.75
C VAL A 44 13.60 23.58 36.82
N HIS A 45 14.70 24.11 37.37
CA HIS A 45 15.90 24.38 36.57
C HIS A 45 16.48 23.09 35.99
N SER A 46 16.56 22.00 36.77
CA SER A 46 17.04 20.70 36.29
C SER A 46 16.15 20.13 35.17
N ILE A 47 14.82 20.23 35.29
CA ILE A 47 13.87 19.80 34.26
C ILE A 47 14.01 20.69 33.01
N GLN A 48 14.14 22.01 33.18
CA GLN A 48 14.34 22.95 32.08
C GLN A 48 15.65 22.65 31.31
N TYR A 49 16.74 22.35 32.02
CA TYR A 49 18.00 21.93 31.38
C TYR A 49 17.86 20.59 30.63
N LEU A 50 17.17 19.61 31.22
CA LEU A 50 16.93 18.32 30.55
C LEU A 50 16.08 18.45 29.29
N LEU A 51 15.03 19.29 29.33
CA LEU A 51 14.20 19.58 28.15
C LEU A 51 15.00 20.29 27.04
N LEU A 52 15.87 21.25 27.40
CA LEU A 52 16.74 21.92 26.43
C LEU A 52 17.74 20.95 25.78
N ILE A 53 18.33 20.05 26.56
CA ILE A 53 19.22 19.00 26.04
C ILE A 53 18.45 18.07 25.11
N PHE A 54 17.27 17.59 25.51
CA PHE A 54 16.46 16.69 24.68
C PHE A 54 16.03 17.34 23.34
N VAL A 55 15.61 18.60 23.36
CA VAL A 55 15.25 19.35 22.15
C VAL A 55 16.47 19.53 21.24
N SER A 56 17.64 19.86 21.79
CA SER A 56 18.87 19.99 21.00
C SER A 56 19.31 18.68 20.34
N ILE A 57 19.24 17.55 21.06
CA ILE A 57 19.59 16.22 20.53
C ILE A 57 18.61 15.83 19.44
N SER A 58 17.30 16.04 19.66
CA SER A 58 16.26 15.76 18.66
C SER A 58 16.48 16.60 17.39
N ALA A 59 16.81 17.89 17.53
CA ALA A 59 17.11 18.76 16.40
C ALA A 59 18.36 18.30 15.62
N LEU A 60 19.41 17.86 16.33
CA LEU A 60 20.62 17.32 15.71
C LEU A 60 20.34 16.02 14.96
N LEU A 61 19.57 15.09 15.55
CA LEU A 61 19.19 13.83 14.91
C LEU A 61 18.32 14.06 13.67
N LEU A 62 17.40 15.03 13.71
CA LEU A 62 16.61 15.39 12.54
C LEU A 62 17.47 16.03 11.45
N ALA A 63 18.38 16.95 11.80
CA ALA A 63 19.28 17.57 10.85
C ALA A 63 20.25 16.56 10.21
N PHE A 64 20.79 15.64 11.00
CA PHE A 64 21.61 14.54 10.50
C PHE A 64 20.77 13.55 9.67
N GLY A 65 19.59 13.15 10.14
CA GLY A 65 18.72 12.21 9.42
C GLY A 65 18.24 12.75 8.06
N LEU A 66 17.82 14.02 8.00
CA LEU A 66 17.46 14.69 6.75
C LEU A 66 18.69 14.93 5.87
N GLY A 67 19.81 15.40 6.45
CA GLY A 67 21.04 15.67 5.70
C GLY A 67 21.67 14.42 5.10
N TYR A 68 21.73 13.32 5.85
CA TYR A 68 22.20 12.02 5.38
C TYR A 68 21.19 11.37 4.45
N GLY A 69 19.88 11.39 4.78
CA GLY A 69 18.83 10.80 3.94
C GLY A 69 18.74 11.42 2.54
N LEU A 70 18.89 12.74 2.43
CA LEU A 70 18.88 13.44 1.14
C LEU A 70 20.19 13.25 0.36
N ARG A 71 21.33 13.07 1.04
CA ARG A 71 22.64 12.88 0.38
C ARG A 71 22.97 11.43 0.03
N HIS A 72 22.36 10.46 0.71
CA HIS A 72 22.55 9.02 0.45
C HIS A 72 21.39 8.37 -0.29
N SER A 73 20.40 9.14 -0.75
CA SER A 73 19.44 8.64 -1.76
C SER A 73 20.23 8.19 -2.99
N PRO A 74 20.33 6.88 -3.29
CA PRO A 74 21.13 6.41 -4.40
C PRO A 74 20.43 6.83 -5.71
N PRO A 75 21.10 7.55 -6.62
CA PRO A 75 20.53 7.89 -7.94
C PRO A 75 20.18 6.64 -8.77
N HIS A 76 20.71 5.47 -8.40
CA HIS A 76 20.44 4.20 -9.06
C HIS A 76 19.00 3.70 -8.94
N LEU A 77 18.23 4.11 -7.93
CA LEU A 77 16.84 3.65 -7.79
C LEU A 77 15.91 4.31 -8.82
N ILE A 78 16.21 5.55 -9.20
CA ILE A 78 15.43 6.31 -10.19
C ILE A 78 15.75 5.83 -11.62
N GLU A 79 17.01 5.46 -11.88
CA GLU A 79 17.44 4.93 -13.19
C GLU A 79 16.93 3.50 -13.42
N ALA A 80 16.82 2.68 -12.36
CA ALA A 80 16.31 1.31 -12.45
C ALA A 80 14.79 1.28 -12.78
N GLU A 81 14.00 2.16 -12.19
CA GLU A 81 12.56 2.29 -12.51
C GLU A 81 12.34 2.64 -13.99
N LYS A 82 13.17 3.53 -14.53
CA LYS A 82 13.06 3.99 -15.92
C LYS A 82 13.41 2.91 -16.95
N ASN A 83 14.37 2.04 -16.65
CA ASN A 83 14.82 0.99 -17.59
C ASN A 83 13.99 -0.30 -17.52
N LEU A 84 13.27 -0.57 -16.43
CA LEU A 84 12.31 -1.69 -16.39
C LEU A 84 11.05 -1.41 -17.21
N SER A 85 10.72 -0.13 -17.45
CA SER A 85 9.52 0.27 -18.19
C SER A 85 9.60 0.00 -19.70
N ASP A 86 10.77 -0.32 -20.26
CA ASP A 86 10.97 -0.31 -21.72
C ASP A 86 10.75 -1.67 -22.39
N SER A 87 10.48 -2.75 -21.65
CA SER A 87 10.05 -4.03 -22.26
C SER A 87 9.25 -4.92 -21.31
N SER A 88 8.04 -4.50 -20.96
CA SER A 88 7.04 -5.48 -20.54
C SER A 88 6.81 -6.46 -21.70
N PRO A 89 6.97 -7.79 -21.50
CA PRO A 89 6.76 -8.77 -22.57
C PRO A 89 5.32 -8.79 -23.11
N CYS A 90 4.39 -8.15 -22.40
CA CYS A 90 3.00 -7.98 -22.79
C CYS A 90 2.65 -6.53 -23.15
N GLY A 91 3.64 -5.65 -23.29
CA GLY A 91 3.39 -4.24 -23.58
C GLY A 91 2.75 -3.47 -22.42
N ASN A 92 2.13 -2.33 -22.75
CA ASN A 92 1.58 -1.39 -21.76
C ASN A 92 0.06 -1.19 -21.87
N LEU A 93 -0.58 -1.78 -22.88
CA LEU A 93 -2.03 -1.70 -23.10
C LEU A 93 -2.61 -3.11 -23.16
N SER A 94 -3.85 -3.27 -22.70
CA SER A 94 -4.56 -4.55 -22.73
C SER A 94 -4.72 -5.08 -24.15
N THR A 95 -4.95 -4.18 -25.12
CA THR A 95 -5.03 -4.56 -26.55
C THR A 95 -3.69 -5.01 -27.12
N GLU A 96 -2.59 -4.39 -26.68
CA GLU A 96 -1.23 -4.79 -27.05
C GLU A 96 -0.90 -6.16 -26.44
N ALA A 97 -1.19 -6.36 -25.15
CA ALA A 97 -1.00 -7.63 -24.45
C ALA A 97 -1.73 -8.78 -25.16
N GLN A 98 -3.00 -8.59 -25.49
CA GLN A 98 -3.79 -9.58 -26.24
C GLN A 98 -3.19 -9.85 -27.63
N SER A 99 -2.71 -8.81 -28.33
CA SER A 99 -2.08 -8.97 -29.65
C SER A 99 -0.76 -9.75 -29.61
N LEU A 100 -0.07 -9.72 -28.47
CA LEU A 100 1.14 -10.48 -28.17
C LEU A 100 0.83 -11.89 -27.62
N GLY A 101 -0.45 -12.26 -27.51
CA GLY A 101 -0.89 -13.55 -26.99
C GLY A 101 -0.89 -13.65 -25.47
N CYS A 102 -0.66 -12.54 -24.76
CA CYS A 102 -0.73 -12.55 -23.30
C CYS A 102 -2.17 -12.69 -22.81
N SER A 103 -2.31 -13.33 -21.66
CA SER A 103 -3.59 -13.51 -20.94
C SER A 103 -3.55 -12.79 -19.60
N PHE A 104 -4.70 -12.26 -19.19
CA PHE A 104 -4.81 -11.55 -17.92
C PHE A 104 -4.98 -12.54 -16.77
N ASP A 105 -4.08 -12.48 -15.79
CA ASP A 105 -4.18 -13.19 -14.53
C ASP A 105 -4.92 -12.29 -13.52
N GLN A 106 -6.14 -12.67 -13.15
CA GLN A 106 -6.96 -11.91 -12.22
C GLN A 106 -6.49 -12.07 -10.77
N LEU A 107 -5.93 -13.24 -10.43
CA LEU A 107 -5.35 -13.46 -9.10
C LEU A 107 -4.16 -12.52 -8.86
N MET A 108 -3.29 -12.38 -9.86
CA MET A 108 -2.05 -11.60 -9.78
C MET A 108 -2.19 -10.16 -10.30
N TRP A 109 -3.35 -9.81 -10.86
CA TRP A 109 -3.64 -8.50 -11.44
C TRP A 109 -2.61 -8.06 -12.49
N ALA A 110 -2.23 -8.99 -13.38
CA ALA A 110 -1.15 -8.77 -14.35
C ALA A 110 -1.39 -9.49 -15.68
N TRP A 111 -0.81 -8.97 -16.75
CA TRP A 111 -0.76 -9.64 -18.05
C TRP A 111 0.43 -10.60 -18.09
N TYR A 112 0.16 -11.87 -18.38
CA TYR A 112 1.16 -12.94 -18.44
C TYR A 112 1.42 -13.37 -19.89
N PRO A 113 2.69 -13.54 -20.29
CA PRO A 113 3.03 -14.17 -21.54
C PRO A 113 2.50 -15.61 -21.65
N PRO A 114 2.29 -16.16 -22.86
CA PRO A 114 1.77 -17.51 -23.07
C PRO A 114 2.54 -18.62 -22.35
N GLN A 115 3.86 -18.43 -22.15
CA GLN A 115 4.73 -19.39 -21.48
C GLN A 115 4.61 -19.36 -19.95
N CYS A 116 3.98 -18.34 -19.38
CA CYS A 116 3.84 -18.18 -17.94
C CYS A 116 2.57 -18.89 -17.46
N PRO A 117 2.68 -19.85 -16.53
CA PRO A 117 1.52 -20.55 -16.00
C PRO A 117 0.68 -19.63 -15.09
N HIS A 118 -0.64 -19.76 -15.21
CA HIS A 118 -1.64 -19.10 -14.38
C HIS A 118 -1.93 -19.89 -13.10
N TYR A 119 -0.92 -20.07 -12.25
CA TYR A 119 -1.04 -20.89 -11.04
C TYR A 119 -2.18 -20.43 -10.13
N ALA A 120 -3.14 -21.32 -9.88
CA ALA A 120 -4.31 -21.11 -9.01
C ALA A 120 -5.30 -20.00 -9.46
N ASN A 121 -5.09 -19.36 -10.61
CA ASN A 121 -5.95 -18.27 -11.09
C ASN A 121 -7.33 -18.78 -11.49
N ASP A 122 -7.41 -19.91 -12.20
CA ASP A 122 -8.68 -20.49 -12.64
C ASP A 122 -9.55 -20.90 -11.46
N GLU A 123 -8.94 -21.47 -10.43
CA GLU A 123 -9.61 -21.84 -9.20
C GLU A 123 -10.04 -20.60 -8.40
N PHE A 124 -9.23 -19.53 -8.41
CA PHE A 124 -9.62 -18.24 -7.83
C PHE A 124 -10.84 -17.65 -8.54
N VAL A 125 -10.85 -17.58 -9.87
CA VAL A 125 -11.98 -17.04 -10.66
C VAL A 125 -13.26 -17.83 -10.39
N LYS A 126 -13.15 -19.14 -10.19
CA LYS A 126 -14.28 -20.05 -9.97
C LYS A 126 -14.61 -20.31 -8.49
N ALA A 127 -13.91 -19.68 -7.55
CA ALA A 127 -14.06 -20.01 -6.13
C ALA A 127 -15.48 -19.72 -5.60
N GLU A 128 -16.17 -18.74 -6.19
CA GLU A 128 -17.53 -18.36 -5.84
C GLU A 128 -18.46 -18.33 -7.08
N PRO A 129 -18.95 -19.50 -7.52
CA PRO A 129 -19.71 -19.62 -8.77
C PRO A 129 -21.05 -18.87 -8.75
N ASP A 130 -21.70 -18.79 -7.59
CA ASP A 130 -22.97 -18.08 -7.42
C ASP A 130 -22.79 -16.56 -7.20
N ALA A 131 -21.55 -16.12 -6.98
CA ALA A 131 -21.19 -14.74 -6.69
C ALA A 131 -19.87 -14.37 -7.39
N PRO A 132 -19.87 -14.10 -8.71
CA PRO A 132 -18.66 -13.73 -9.43
C PRO A 132 -18.01 -12.48 -8.82
N TRP A 133 -16.70 -12.33 -9.00
CA TRP A 133 -15.95 -11.19 -8.46
C TRP A 133 -16.46 -9.87 -9.03
N ARG A 134 -16.75 -8.93 -8.12
CA ARG A 134 -17.22 -7.59 -8.43
C ARG A 134 -16.19 -6.56 -7.98
N TYR A 135 -15.94 -5.61 -8.87
CA TYR A 135 -15.09 -4.47 -8.62
C TYR A 135 -15.89 -3.18 -8.78
N TYR A 136 -15.43 -2.12 -8.13
CA TYR A 136 -16.10 -0.83 -8.14
C TYR A 136 -15.07 0.26 -8.43
N ASP A 137 -15.47 1.27 -9.19
CA ASP A 137 -14.68 2.46 -9.49
C ASP A 137 -14.75 3.53 -8.38
N ASP A 138 -15.74 3.41 -7.48
CA ASP A 138 -15.93 4.27 -6.32
C ASP A 138 -16.38 3.46 -5.09
N LEU A 139 -15.95 3.88 -3.90
CA LEU A 139 -16.21 3.20 -2.62
C LEU A 139 -17.68 3.24 -2.17
N TYR A 140 -18.40 4.30 -2.50
CA TYR A 140 -19.72 4.60 -1.93
C TYR A 140 -20.85 4.49 -2.95
N HIS A 141 -20.58 4.84 -4.22
CA HIS A 141 -21.58 4.85 -5.29
C HIS A 141 -21.07 4.27 -6.62
N GLY A 142 -20.07 3.39 -6.55
CA GLY A 142 -19.46 2.80 -7.74
C GLY A 142 -20.39 1.82 -8.47
N LYS A 143 -20.25 1.75 -9.79
CA LYS A 143 -20.94 0.72 -10.59
C LYS A 143 -20.17 -0.59 -10.45
N ALA A 144 -20.88 -1.70 -10.27
CA ALA A 144 -20.25 -3.02 -10.32
C ALA A 144 -19.66 -3.30 -11.72
N ILE A 145 -18.36 -3.58 -11.75
CA ILE A 145 -17.56 -3.95 -12.90
C ILE A 145 -17.12 -5.41 -12.70
N PHE A 146 -17.29 -6.21 -13.74
CA PHE A 146 -16.93 -7.63 -13.73
C PHE A 146 -15.71 -7.84 -14.62
N ALA A 147 -14.78 -8.69 -14.21
CA ALA A 147 -13.57 -9.00 -14.96
C ALA A 147 -13.85 -9.63 -16.34
N GLU A 148 -15.01 -10.27 -16.49
CA GLU A 148 -15.46 -10.90 -17.74
C GLU A 148 -16.25 -9.95 -18.67
N SER A 149 -16.44 -8.68 -18.27
CA SER A 149 -17.24 -7.73 -19.07
C SER A 149 -16.46 -7.18 -20.27
N ASP A 150 -17.16 -6.85 -21.36
CA ASP A 150 -16.58 -6.27 -22.59
C ASP A 150 -15.77 -4.98 -22.35
N GLY A 151 -16.02 -4.28 -21.22
CA GLY A 151 -15.31 -3.07 -20.82
C GLY A 151 -14.05 -3.30 -20.00
N TRP A 152 -13.73 -4.54 -19.61
CA TRP A 152 -12.65 -4.82 -18.66
C TRP A 152 -11.29 -4.31 -19.12
N ALA A 153 -10.92 -4.55 -20.37
CA ALA A 153 -9.67 -4.06 -20.96
C ALA A 153 -9.55 -2.53 -20.88
N GLN A 154 -10.65 -1.81 -21.12
CA GLN A 154 -10.66 -0.36 -21.03
C GLN A 154 -10.51 0.12 -19.59
N VAL A 155 -11.11 -0.58 -18.63
CA VAL A 155 -10.96 -0.29 -17.20
C VAL A 155 -9.51 -0.50 -16.76
N LEU A 156 -8.87 -1.62 -17.16
CA LEU A 156 -7.46 -1.86 -16.89
C LEU A 156 -6.58 -0.75 -17.49
N ASP A 157 -6.81 -0.38 -18.75
CA ASP A 157 -6.02 0.64 -19.44
C ASP A 157 -6.23 2.06 -18.90
N SER A 158 -7.35 2.31 -18.21
CA SER A 158 -7.70 3.64 -17.69
C SER A 158 -6.86 4.08 -16.49
N GLY A 159 -6.19 3.14 -15.81
CA GLY A 159 -5.43 3.41 -14.59
C GLY A 159 -6.30 3.85 -13.40
N VAL A 160 -7.62 3.64 -13.47
CA VAL A 160 -8.52 3.94 -12.35
C VAL A 160 -8.28 2.98 -11.20
N GLN A 161 -8.44 3.51 -9.98
CA GLN A 161 -8.39 2.70 -8.77
C GLN A 161 -9.65 1.84 -8.70
N LEU A 162 -9.48 0.52 -8.71
CA LEU A 162 -10.57 -0.42 -8.46
C LEU A 162 -10.61 -0.85 -7.00
N TRP A 163 -11.82 -1.03 -6.52
CA TRP A 163 -12.15 -1.50 -5.17
C TRP A 163 -12.78 -2.89 -5.26
N GLY A 164 -12.19 -3.86 -4.57
CA GLY A 164 -12.71 -5.21 -4.46
C GLY A 164 -13.54 -5.41 -3.20
N GLU A 165 -14.44 -6.39 -3.24
CA GLU A 165 -15.18 -6.80 -2.05
C GLU A 165 -14.26 -7.49 -1.03
N ARG A 166 -14.60 -7.40 0.26
CA ARG A 166 -13.81 -8.05 1.33
C ARG A 166 -13.66 -9.56 1.12
N ARG A 167 -14.70 -10.24 0.59
CA ARG A 167 -14.62 -11.68 0.28
C ARG A 167 -13.56 -11.98 -0.78
N GLU A 168 -13.46 -11.12 -1.80
CA GLU A 168 -12.47 -11.29 -2.87
C GLU A 168 -11.06 -11.13 -2.30
N HIS A 169 -10.84 -10.17 -1.40
CA HIS A 169 -9.55 -9.97 -0.76
C HIS A 169 -9.11 -11.19 0.07
N LEU A 170 -10.01 -11.77 0.87
CA LEU A 170 -9.70 -12.96 1.66
C LEU A 170 -9.39 -14.16 0.77
N THR A 171 -10.20 -14.38 -0.27
CA THR A 171 -10.00 -15.47 -1.23
C THR A 171 -8.71 -15.28 -2.02
N HIS A 172 -8.43 -14.06 -2.50
CA HIS A 172 -7.19 -13.68 -3.19
C HIS A 172 -5.95 -14.02 -2.36
N CYS A 173 -5.93 -13.71 -1.06
CA CYS A 173 -4.79 -14.04 -0.21
C CYS A 173 -4.54 -15.56 -0.12
N VAL A 174 -5.59 -16.36 0.05
CA VAL A 174 -5.46 -17.83 0.10
C VAL A 174 -4.95 -18.39 -1.22
N TYR A 175 -5.56 -17.98 -2.33
CA TYR A 175 -5.17 -18.47 -3.66
C TYR A 175 -3.78 -17.97 -4.09
N MET A 176 -3.35 -16.78 -3.68
CA MET A 176 -1.99 -16.30 -3.91
C MET A 176 -0.96 -17.20 -3.21
N PHE A 177 -1.23 -17.64 -1.97
CA PHE A 177 -0.33 -18.57 -1.29
C PHE A 177 -0.35 -19.96 -1.93
N LEU A 178 -1.51 -20.44 -2.39
CA LEU A 178 -1.60 -21.70 -3.14
C LEU A 178 -0.83 -21.63 -4.46
N SER A 179 -0.92 -20.52 -5.17
CA SER A 179 -0.17 -20.22 -6.39
C SER A 179 1.34 -20.30 -6.14
N ALA A 180 1.82 -19.62 -5.09
CA ALA A 180 3.23 -19.67 -4.69
C ALA A 180 3.70 -21.08 -4.33
N GLY A 181 2.83 -21.90 -3.71
CA GLY A 181 3.11 -23.29 -3.38
C GLY A 181 3.29 -24.22 -4.58
N GLN A 182 2.81 -23.84 -5.77
CA GLN A 182 2.97 -24.63 -7.01
C GLN A 182 4.31 -24.38 -7.71
N ILE A 183 5.08 -23.38 -7.25
CA ILE A 183 6.38 -23.01 -7.83
C ILE A 183 7.53 -23.84 -7.22
N ILE A 184 7.35 -24.34 -6.00
CA ILE A 184 8.35 -25.08 -5.20
C ILE A 184 8.14 -26.60 -5.27
#